data_AF-A0A1Q6EZ80-F1
#
_entry.id   AF-A0A1Q6EZ80-F1
#
_cell.length_a   1.000
_cell.length_b   1.000
_cell.length_c   1.000
_cell.angle_alpha   90.00
_cell.angle_beta   90.00
_cell.angle_gamma   90.00
#
_symmetry.space_group_name_H-M   'P 1'
#
loop_
_entity.id
_entity.type
_entity.pdbx_description
1 polymer ?
#
loop_
_entity_poly.entity_id
_entity_poly.type
_entity_poly.pdbx_seq_one_letter_code
_entity_poly.pdbx_strand_id
1 'polypeptide(L)'
;MLQKLACALAVALALVCAGACVPTTAQALETAKITARPNTGSGSDVVGGTETRITWEVQADADEELSGLSLTFVDGTTFGTDDTRLTMLSGEDLMDRTPMKPTCKADGQTLKIDFGETAPAGGYFRVEVYGVTFPVEGGDEAFSGTYTLADGSTKKISKIPSVEIKGVTAFDNFLADLKEQPWVEAWNSNMFLCLFLNPVILVQSLPIVFKGFLMSLSIVLVAFPLAIPFGFALSLMRISKSRILRCLAGIYVNIIRGTPAFLQIYIAFFGLPLAGVKVDDYVLGVIVMAMNSSAYLCEIFRAGIQSIPKGQNEAARSLGMNA
;
A
#
# COMPACT_ATOMS: atom_id res chain seq x y z
N MET A 1 44.56 -0.84 -52.88
CA MET A 1 43.75 0.06 -52.02
C MET A 1 43.06 -0.72 -50.89
N LEU A 2 42.43 -1.87 -51.14
CA LEU A 2 41.78 -2.70 -50.11
C LEU A 2 42.70 -3.15 -48.96
N GLN A 3 43.96 -3.49 -49.23
CA GLN A 3 44.87 -4.00 -48.20
C GLN A 3 45.30 -2.93 -47.16
N LYS A 4 45.36 -1.66 -47.57
CA LYS A 4 45.63 -0.53 -46.66
C LYS A 4 44.39 -0.19 -45.80
N LEU A 5 43.20 -0.39 -46.34
CA LEU A 5 41.93 -0.22 -45.62
C LEU A 5 41.74 -1.31 -44.56
N ALA A 6 42.11 -2.57 -44.86
CA ALA A 6 42.04 -3.67 -43.89
C ALA A 6 43.02 -3.49 -42.71
N CYS A 7 44.25 -3.02 -42.96
CA CYS A 7 45.19 -2.69 -41.88
C CYS A 7 44.72 -1.50 -41.02
N ALA A 8 44.13 -0.46 -41.63
CA ALA A 8 43.59 0.67 -40.89
C ALA A 8 42.39 0.26 -40.01
N LEU A 9 41.53 -0.63 -40.51
CA LEU A 9 40.39 -1.16 -39.75
C LEU A 9 40.84 -2.06 -38.59
N ALA A 10 41.89 -2.87 -38.79
CA ALA A 10 42.45 -3.74 -37.75
C ALA A 10 43.14 -2.95 -36.62
N VAL A 11 43.84 -1.85 -36.94
CA VAL A 11 44.45 -0.96 -35.95
C VAL A 11 43.38 -0.14 -35.20
N ALA A 12 42.31 0.28 -35.89
CA ALA A 12 41.17 0.93 -35.26
C ALA A 12 40.41 -0.02 -34.31
N LEU A 13 40.20 -1.29 -34.69
CA LEU A 13 39.58 -2.29 -33.81
C LEU A 13 40.47 -2.61 -32.59
N ALA A 14 41.78 -2.69 -32.77
CA ALA A 14 42.71 -2.94 -31.66
C ALA A 14 42.75 -1.77 -30.65
N LEU A 15 42.62 -0.52 -31.12
CA LEU A 15 42.51 0.66 -30.26
C LEU A 15 41.16 0.76 -29.54
N VAL A 16 40.07 0.32 -30.17
CA VAL A 16 38.74 0.24 -29.53
C VAL A 16 38.69 -0.90 -28.50
N CYS A 17 39.36 -2.02 -28.74
CA CYS A 17 39.47 -3.11 -27.76
C CYS A 17 40.44 -2.77 -26.61
N ALA A 18 41.52 -2.01 -26.85
CA ALA A 18 42.42 -1.54 -25.79
C ALA A 18 41.82 -0.43 -24.92
N GLY A 19 40.93 0.40 -25.49
CA GLY A 19 40.15 1.40 -24.74
C GLY A 19 39.04 0.81 -23.87
N ALA A 20 38.65 -0.45 -24.11
CA ALA A 20 37.61 -1.16 -23.37
C ALA A 20 38.14 -1.98 -22.17
N CYS A 21 39.46 -1.98 -21.93
CA CYS A 21 40.10 -2.67 -20.81
C CYS A 21 40.87 -1.71 -19.90
N VAL A 22 40.35 -0.49 -19.69
CA VAL A 22 40.69 0.21 -18.45
C VAL A 22 39.88 -0.46 -17.36
N PRO A 23 40.50 -1.06 -16.33
CA PRO A 23 39.74 -1.55 -15.18
C PRO A 23 39.00 -0.34 -14.60
N THR A 24 37.68 -0.30 -14.77
CA THR A 24 36.84 0.56 -13.96
C THR A 24 37.05 0.06 -12.54
N THR A 25 37.81 0.79 -11.73
CA THR A 25 37.85 0.55 -10.29
C THR A 25 36.40 0.70 -9.82
N ALA A 26 35.75 -0.41 -9.51
CA ALA A 26 34.43 -0.41 -8.91
C ALA A 26 34.54 0.41 -7.62
N GLN A 27 33.77 1.50 -7.54
CA GLN A 27 33.67 2.31 -6.34
C GLN A 27 32.52 1.69 -5.53
N ALA A 28 32.87 0.94 -4.49
CA ALA A 28 32.05 -0.21 -4.10
C ALA A 28 31.71 -0.23 -2.60
N LEU A 29 31.46 0.95 -2.01
CA LEU A 29 30.60 0.99 -0.83
C LEU A 29 29.14 0.85 -1.30
N GLU A 30 28.57 -0.34 -1.13
CA GLU A 30 27.16 -0.60 -1.42
C GLU A 30 26.29 -0.25 -0.21
N THR A 31 25.25 0.57 -0.43
CA THR A 31 24.22 0.73 0.60
C THR A 31 23.30 -0.49 0.55
N ALA A 32 23.41 -1.35 1.55
CA ALA A 32 22.55 -2.53 1.68
C ALA A 32 21.10 -2.11 1.94
N LYS A 33 20.88 -1.10 2.79
CA LYS A 33 19.54 -0.65 3.17
C LYS A 33 19.56 0.72 3.83
N ILE A 34 18.54 1.54 3.58
CA ILE A 34 18.22 2.69 4.43
C ILE A 34 16.73 2.66 4.74
N THR A 35 16.38 2.85 6.00
CA THR A 35 14.98 2.84 6.46
C THR A 35 14.78 3.88 7.55
N ALA A 36 13.63 4.52 7.56
CA ALA A 36 13.19 5.34 8.68
C ALA A 36 12.13 4.58 9.51
N ARG A 37 12.16 4.79 10.82
CA ARG A 37 11.23 4.14 11.75
C ARG A 37 9.84 4.80 11.62
N PRO A 38 8.74 4.03 11.54
CA PRO A 38 7.40 4.60 11.59
C PRO A 38 7.22 5.44 12.86
N ASN A 39 6.74 6.66 12.70
CA ASN A 39 6.55 7.63 13.78
C ASN A 39 5.06 7.90 14.08
N THR A 40 4.16 7.13 13.44
CA THR A 40 2.74 7.08 13.78
C THR A 40 2.44 5.91 14.73
N GLY A 41 1.47 6.09 15.63
CA GLY A 41 1.05 5.06 16.58
C GLY A 41 0.40 3.81 15.94
N SER A 42 0.12 3.84 14.65
CA SER A 42 -0.35 2.72 13.83
C SER A 42 0.21 2.80 12.42
N GLY A 43 0.60 1.66 11.84
CA GLY A 43 1.09 1.56 10.46
C GLY A 43 2.61 1.51 10.30
N SER A 44 3.04 1.62 9.04
CA SER A 44 4.46 1.63 8.61
C SER A 44 4.90 3.00 8.06
N ASP A 45 4.05 4.01 8.19
CA ASP A 45 4.25 5.34 7.59
C ASP A 45 5.26 6.17 8.41
N VAL A 46 6.06 6.97 7.71
CA VAL A 46 6.93 7.99 8.29
C VAL A 46 6.39 9.34 7.88
N VAL A 47 6.00 10.15 8.85
CA VAL A 47 5.35 11.45 8.64
C VAL A 47 6.35 12.58 8.87
N GLY A 48 6.34 13.56 7.96
CA GLY A 48 7.13 14.79 8.08
C GLY A 48 6.80 15.60 9.32
N GLY A 49 7.75 16.38 9.83
CA GLY A 49 7.55 17.22 11.03
C GLY A 49 7.47 16.46 12.36
N THR A 50 7.55 15.13 12.37
CA THR A 50 7.61 14.30 13.58
C THR A 50 8.96 13.59 13.66
N GLU A 51 9.55 13.55 14.85
CA GLU A 51 10.84 12.89 15.07
C GLU A 51 10.79 11.40 14.70
N THR A 52 11.80 10.94 13.98
CA THR A 52 12.02 9.55 13.60
C THR A 52 13.48 9.17 13.77
N ARG A 53 13.76 7.88 13.61
CA ARG A 53 15.10 7.30 13.59
C ARG A 53 15.38 6.73 12.21
N ILE A 54 16.52 7.10 11.62
CA ILE A 54 17.03 6.45 10.43
C ILE A 54 17.99 5.32 10.82
N THR A 55 17.82 4.17 10.18
CA THR A 55 18.78 3.08 10.18
C THR A 55 19.35 2.95 8.76
N TRP A 56 20.66 3.13 8.64
CA TRP A 56 21.42 3.03 7.41
C TRP A 56 22.44 1.90 7.52
N GLU A 57 22.35 0.93 6.61
CA GLU A 57 23.22 -0.23 6.53
C GLU A 57 24.05 -0.15 5.25
N VAL A 58 25.36 -0.23 5.41
CA VAL A 58 26.34 -0.16 4.33
C VAL A 58 27.34 -1.29 4.43
N GLN A 59 27.83 -1.73 3.28
CA GLN A 59 28.87 -2.73 3.16
C GLN A 59 30.07 -2.09 2.44
N ALA A 60 31.24 -2.18 3.07
CA ALA A 60 32.50 -1.85 2.41
C ALA A 60 32.89 -2.94 1.42
N ASP A 61 33.63 -2.58 0.36
CA ASP A 61 34.22 -3.55 -0.54
C ASP A 61 35.28 -4.40 0.19
N ALA A 62 35.49 -5.63 -0.28
CA ALA A 62 36.46 -6.58 0.27
C ALA A 62 37.90 -6.03 0.34
N ASP A 63 38.25 -5.06 -0.50
CA ASP A 63 39.57 -4.45 -0.57
C ASP A 63 39.65 -3.02 0.02
N GLU A 64 38.56 -2.50 0.62
CA GLU A 64 38.48 -1.10 1.09
C GLU A 64 38.30 -0.96 2.61
N GLU A 65 39.31 -0.42 3.29
CA GLU A 65 39.23 -0.02 4.70
C GLU A 65 38.62 1.39 4.86
N LEU A 66 37.64 1.54 5.74
CA LEU A 66 36.91 2.78 5.97
C LEU A 66 37.39 3.52 7.22
N SER A 67 37.56 4.83 7.12
CA SER A 67 37.84 5.73 8.25
C SER A 67 36.64 6.61 8.64
N GLY A 68 35.67 6.76 7.74
CA GLY A 68 34.45 7.50 8.05
C GLY A 68 33.37 7.41 6.96
N LEU A 69 32.17 7.85 7.33
CA LEU A 69 30.99 7.93 6.47
C LEU A 69 30.39 9.32 6.55
N SER A 70 29.73 9.74 5.47
CA SER A 70 28.90 10.94 5.48
C SER A 70 27.54 10.65 4.85
N LEU A 71 26.50 11.19 5.46
CA LEU A 71 25.13 11.14 4.96
C LEU A 71 24.60 12.56 4.86
N THR A 72 24.27 12.98 3.65
CA THR A 72 23.65 14.27 3.34
C THR A 72 22.15 14.08 3.24
N PHE A 73 21.43 14.77 4.13
CA PHE A 73 19.98 14.84 4.17
C PHE A 73 19.46 15.89 3.18
N VAL A 74 18.14 15.87 2.97
CA VAL A 74 17.39 16.78 2.12
C VAL A 74 17.11 18.12 2.79
N ASP A 75 16.89 19.15 1.97
CA ASP A 75 16.73 20.52 2.43
C ASP A 75 15.60 20.67 3.46
N GLY A 76 15.94 21.20 4.64
CA GLY A 76 14.99 21.39 5.74
C GLY A 76 14.90 20.22 6.74
N THR A 77 15.69 19.16 6.57
CA THR A 77 15.80 18.08 7.58
C THR A 77 16.64 18.51 8.77
N THR A 78 16.16 18.25 9.98
CA THR A 78 16.97 18.38 11.21
C THR A 78 17.34 17.00 11.74
N PHE A 79 18.50 16.87 12.38
CA PHE A 79 18.97 15.59 12.96
C PHE A 79 19.82 15.82 14.20
N GLY A 80 19.78 14.87 15.14
CA GLY A 80 20.64 14.85 16.31
C GLY A 80 22.01 14.27 15.99
N THR A 81 23.06 14.79 16.64
CA THR A 81 24.44 14.24 16.50
C THR A 81 24.88 13.43 17.71
N ASP A 82 24.34 13.71 18.89
CA ASP A 82 24.80 13.15 20.17
C ASP A 82 24.42 11.66 20.36
N ASP A 83 23.29 11.22 19.80
CA ASP A 83 22.76 9.85 19.99
C ASP A 83 23.03 8.91 18.80
N THR A 84 23.90 9.30 17.86
CA THR A 84 24.21 8.47 16.69
C THR A 84 24.97 7.22 17.10
N ARG A 85 24.46 6.05 16.70
CA ARG A 85 25.09 4.75 16.98
C ARG A 85 25.71 4.16 15.73
N LEU A 86 26.96 3.73 15.82
CA LEU A 86 27.64 2.95 14.78
C LEU A 86 27.93 1.55 15.33
N THR A 87 27.52 0.53 14.59
CA THR A 87 27.76 -0.87 14.93
C THR A 87 28.32 -1.59 13.72
N MET A 88 29.47 -2.24 13.89
CA MET A 88 29.98 -3.16 12.88
C MET A 88 29.30 -4.52 13.07
N LEU A 89 28.78 -5.07 11.98
CA LEU A 89 28.16 -6.40 11.92
C LEU A 89 29.16 -7.38 11.31
N SER A 90 29.29 -8.56 11.92
CA SER A 90 30.24 -9.59 11.51
C SER A 90 29.65 -11.00 11.68
N GLY A 91 30.37 -12.01 11.22
CA GLY A 91 29.91 -13.40 11.11
C GLY A 91 29.15 -13.66 9.80
N GLU A 92 29.09 -14.93 9.37
CA GLU A 92 28.41 -15.33 8.12
C GLU A 92 26.93 -14.89 8.07
N ASP A 93 26.28 -14.82 9.23
CA ASP A 93 24.88 -14.40 9.39
C ASP A 93 24.69 -12.91 9.77
N LEU A 94 25.77 -12.11 9.85
CA LEU A 94 25.76 -10.69 10.26
C LEU A 94 25.14 -10.42 11.64
N MET A 95 25.22 -11.40 12.54
CA MET A 95 24.62 -11.33 13.88
C MET A 95 25.57 -10.82 14.96
N ASP A 96 26.89 -10.87 14.75
CA ASP A 96 27.87 -10.42 15.73
C ASP A 96 28.02 -8.91 15.65
N ARG A 97 27.68 -8.22 16.74
CA ARG A 97 27.59 -6.75 16.81
C ARG A 97 28.71 -6.16 17.62
N THR A 98 29.60 -5.42 16.98
CA THR A 98 30.68 -4.68 17.64
C THR A 98 30.36 -3.19 17.65
N PRO A 99 29.92 -2.61 18.78
CA PRO A 99 29.63 -1.18 18.85
C PRO A 99 30.91 -0.38 18.71
N MET A 100 30.88 0.64 17.85
CA MET A 100 31.97 1.60 17.66
C MET A 100 31.57 2.93 18.32
N LYS A 101 32.56 3.73 18.70
CA LYS A 101 32.35 5.08 19.26
C LYS A 101 32.71 6.14 18.23
N PRO A 102 31.83 6.44 17.27
CA PRO A 102 32.14 7.42 16.24
C PRO A 102 32.11 8.84 16.81
N THR A 103 32.87 9.73 16.18
CA THR A 103 32.74 11.17 16.41
C THR A 103 31.84 11.74 15.31
N CYS A 104 30.68 12.29 15.70
CA CYS A 104 29.71 12.83 14.75
C CYS A 104 29.78 14.36 14.69
N LYS A 105 29.77 14.94 13.50
CA LYS A 105 29.71 16.39 13.28
C LYS A 105 28.65 16.72 12.22
N ALA A 106 27.87 17.76 12.46
CA ALA A 106 26.98 18.33 11.47
C ALA A 106 27.71 19.42 10.66
N ASP A 107 27.62 19.31 9.33
CA ASP A 107 28.11 20.32 8.38
C ASP A 107 26.96 20.67 7.43
N GLY A 108 26.17 21.68 7.81
CA GLY A 108 24.89 21.97 7.17
C GLY A 108 23.93 20.78 7.31
N GLN A 109 23.59 20.16 6.18
CA GLN A 109 22.74 18.97 6.12
C GLN A 109 23.52 17.66 5.99
N THR A 110 24.84 17.72 6.08
CA THR A 110 25.68 16.53 6.03
C THR A 110 26.07 16.11 7.44
N LEU A 111 25.64 14.92 7.84
CA LEU A 111 26.15 14.24 9.01
C LEU A 111 27.46 13.55 8.64
N LYS A 112 28.57 14.02 9.21
CA LYS A 112 29.89 13.38 9.09
C LYS A 112 30.13 12.49 10.30
N ILE A 113 30.44 11.22 10.05
CA ILE A 113 30.66 10.17 11.02
C ILE A 113 32.09 9.71 10.88
N ASP A 114 32.93 10.08 11.82
CA ASP A 114 34.32 9.63 11.91
C ASP A 114 34.38 8.39 12.79
N PHE A 115 35.00 7.31 12.32
CA PHE A 115 35.04 6.05 13.06
C PHE A 115 36.05 6.08 14.23
N GLY A 116 36.98 7.04 14.24
CA GLY A 116 38.08 7.16 15.20
C GLY A 116 39.21 6.15 14.96
N GLU A 117 38.87 4.91 14.58
CA GLU A 117 39.80 3.86 14.16
C GLU A 117 39.39 3.34 12.78
N THR A 118 40.38 3.00 11.96
CA THR A 118 40.15 2.42 10.63
C THR A 118 39.47 1.07 10.76
N ALA A 119 38.30 0.95 10.13
CA ALA A 119 37.53 -0.28 10.13
C ALA A 119 38.04 -1.24 9.03
N PRO A 120 37.98 -2.57 9.29
CA PRO A 120 38.52 -3.57 8.38
C PRO A 120 37.79 -3.59 7.04
N ALA A 121 38.52 -3.98 5.99
CA ALA A 121 37.97 -4.13 4.65
C ALA A 121 36.85 -5.18 4.62
N GLY A 122 35.85 -4.97 3.75
CA GLY A 122 34.67 -5.83 3.63
C GLY A 122 33.67 -5.73 4.79
N GLY A 123 33.86 -4.78 5.71
CA GLY A 123 33.00 -4.63 6.89
C GLY A 123 31.56 -4.24 6.56
N TYR A 124 30.60 -4.81 7.30
CA TYR A 124 29.22 -4.35 7.31
C TYR A 124 29.00 -3.38 8.47
N PHE A 125 28.42 -2.21 8.19
CA PHE A 125 28.18 -1.18 9.19
C PHE A 125 26.70 -0.82 9.24
N ARG A 126 26.16 -0.74 10.45
CA ARG A 126 24.84 -0.19 10.74
C ARG A 126 25.00 1.13 11.49
N VAL A 127 24.50 2.19 10.89
CA VAL A 127 24.40 3.53 11.45
C VAL A 127 22.95 3.79 11.85
N GLU A 128 22.72 4.15 13.11
CA GLU A 128 21.40 4.59 13.59
C GLU A 128 21.49 6.06 13.99
N VAL A 129 20.75 6.93 13.28
CA VAL A 129 20.65 8.36 13.57
C VAL A 129 19.30 8.62 14.22
N TYR A 130 19.34 9.19 15.44
CA TYR A 130 18.16 9.55 16.23
C TYR A 130 17.88 11.06 16.09
N GLY A 131 16.68 11.51 16.46
CA GLY A 131 16.36 12.94 16.38
C GLY A 131 16.12 13.46 14.97
N VAL A 132 15.86 12.59 13.98
CA VAL A 132 15.70 13.02 12.59
C VAL A 132 14.28 13.51 12.37
N THR A 133 14.12 14.76 11.91
CA THR A 133 12.81 15.33 11.55
C THR A 133 12.85 15.83 10.11
N PHE A 134 12.05 15.20 9.25
CA PHE A 134 11.92 15.57 7.84
C PHE A 134 11.00 16.78 7.62
N PRO A 135 11.10 17.47 6.47
CA PRO A 135 10.17 18.53 6.10
C PRO A 135 8.70 18.08 6.13
N VAL A 136 7.82 19.03 6.46
CA VAL A 136 6.37 18.80 6.62
C VAL A 136 5.69 18.46 5.28
N GLU A 137 6.24 18.95 4.17
CA GLU A 137 5.68 18.71 2.82
C GLU A 137 5.78 17.23 2.40
N GLY A 138 6.73 16.48 2.96
CA GLY A 138 7.03 15.10 2.58
C GLY A 138 7.53 14.94 1.14
N GLY A 139 7.68 13.69 0.71
CA GLY A 139 8.21 13.34 -0.61
C GLY A 139 9.04 12.07 -0.60
N ASP A 140 9.48 11.66 -1.79
CA ASP A 140 10.53 10.65 -1.94
C ASP A 140 11.88 11.30 -1.63
N GLU A 141 12.28 11.26 -0.37
CA GLU A 141 13.51 11.91 0.05
C GLU A 141 14.72 11.08 -0.37
N ALA A 142 15.48 11.60 -1.33
CA ALA A 142 16.70 11.00 -1.82
C ALA A 142 17.88 11.41 -0.95
N PHE A 143 18.62 10.42 -0.46
CA PHE A 143 19.84 10.66 0.30
C PHE A 143 21.05 10.65 -0.62
N SER A 144 22.08 11.40 -0.25
CA SER A 144 23.40 11.25 -0.84
C SER A 144 24.43 11.08 0.26
N GLY A 145 25.59 10.53 -0.05
CA GLY A 145 26.60 10.28 0.94
C GLY A 145 27.97 10.06 0.32
N THR A 146 28.98 10.16 1.17
CA THR A 146 30.36 9.85 0.82
C THR A 146 30.95 8.92 1.87
N TYR A 147 32.03 8.22 1.51
CA TYR A 147 32.82 7.46 2.46
C TYR A 147 34.28 7.90 2.35
N THR A 148 34.97 7.84 3.47
CA THR A 148 36.40 8.17 3.57
C THR A 148 37.18 6.89 3.80
N LEU A 149 38.20 6.67 3.00
CA LEU A 149 39.08 5.52 3.09
C LEU A 149 40.21 5.75 4.11
N ALA A 150 40.91 4.68 4.47
CA ALA A 150 42.08 4.73 5.36
C ALA A 150 43.20 5.66 4.83
N ASP A 151 43.30 5.83 3.52
CA ASP A 151 44.26 6.73 2.85
C ASP A 151 43.87 8.22 2.89
N GLY A 152 42.71 8.53 3.51
CA GLY A 152 42.15 9.88 3.60
C GLY A 152 41.41 10.36 2.35
N SER A 153 41.32 9.55 1.29
CA SER A 153 40.53 9.88 0.11
C SER A 153 39.03 9.74 0.38
N THR A 154 38.23 10.65 -0.18
CA THR A 154 36.77 10.63 -0.06
C THR A 154 36.14 10.25 -1.39
N LYS A 155 35.28 9.22 -1.38
CA LYS A 155 34.56 8.72 -2.55
C LYS A 155 33.06 8.89 -2.37
N LYS A 156 32.33 9.09 -3.48
CA LYS A 156 30.87 9.25 -3.47
C LYS A 156 30.19 7.88 -3.45
N ILE A 157 29.10 7.78 -2.70
CA ILE A 157 28.25 6.57 -2.68
C ILE A 157 27.32 6.61 -3.90
N SER A 158 27.37 5.54 -4.70
CA SER A 158 26.80 5.49 -6.05
C SER A 158 25.27 5.55 -6.07
N LYS A 159 24.62 4.90 -5.09
CA LYS A 159 23.16 4.81 -5.03
C LYS A 159 22.73 4.60 -3.58
N ILE A 160 21.95 5.52 -3.03
CA ILE A 160 21.27 5.36 -1.74
C ILE A 160 19.77 5.30 -2.03
N PRO A 161 19.01 4.32 -1.51
CA PRO A 161 17.56 4.27 -1.68
C PRO A 161 16.89 5.52 -1.11
N SER A 162 15.79 5.96 -1.72
CA SER A 162 14.94 7.00 -1.14
C SER A 162 14.10 6.44 0.02
N VAL A 163 13.69 7.34 0.91
CA VAL A 163 12.69 7.03 1.94
C VAL A 163 11.45 7.84 1.63
N GLU A 164 10.31 7.16 1.49
CA GLU A 164 9.02 7.80 1.28
C GLU A 164 8.56 8.44 2.60
N ILE A 165 8.47 9.78 2.59
CA ILE A 165 7.98 10.57 3.71
C ILE A 165 6.59 11.08 3.36
N LYS A 166 5.63 10.76 4.21
CA LYS A 166 4.26 11.26 4.07
C LYS A 166 4.21 12.70 4.52
N GLY A 167 3.83 13.58 3.60
CA GLY A 167 3.56 14.98 3.90
C GLY A 167 2.37 15.14 4.83
N VAL A 168 2.42 16.16 5.68
CA VAL A 168 1.30 16.57 6.54
C VAL A 168 0.39 17.47 5.72
N THR A 169 -0.85 17.03 5.51
CA THR A 169 -1.84 17.82 4.78
C THR A 169 -2.46 18.89 5.68
N ALA A 170 -3.10 19.90 5.09
CA ALA A 170 -3.87 20.89 5.85
C ALA A 170 -4.99 20.23 6.71
N PHE A 171 -5.51 19.10 6.26
CA PHE A 171 -6.48 18.31 7.01
C PHE A 171 -5.84 17.61 8.21
N ASP A 172 -4.61 17.13 8.10
CA ASP A 172 -3.87 16.54 9.22
C ASP A 172 -3.55 17.58 10.30
N ASN A 173 -3.19 18.81 9.90
CA ASN A 173 -3.03 19.93 10.84
C ASN A 173 -4.34 20.25 11.55
N PHE A 174 -5.46 20.31 10.82
CA PHE A 174 -6.77 20.49 11.43
C PHE A 174 -7.12 19.37 12.43
N LEU A 175 -6.77 18.11 12.14
CA LEU A 175 -6.99 17.00 13.07
C LEU A 175 -6.11 17.11 14.32
N ALA A 176 -4.87 17.60 14.19
CA ALA A 176 -4.00 17.90 15.31
C ALA A 176 -4.59 19.02 16.18
N ASP A 177 -5.01 20.13 15.57
CA ASP A 177 -5.68 21.24 16.26
C ASP A 177 -6.96 20.81 16.96
N LEU A 178 -7.74 19.92 16.33
CA LEU A 178 -8.95 19.35 16.90
C LEU A 178 -8.63 18.50 18.14
N LYS A 179 -7.56 17.71 18.08
CA LYS A 179 -7.14 16.84 19.19
C LYS A 179 -6.78 17.64 20.45
N GLU A 180 -6.17 18.82 20.28
CA GLU A 180 -5.76 19.70 21.38
C GLU A 180 -6.90 20.53 21.99
N GLN A 181 -8.12 20.44 21.44
CA GLN A 181 -9.24 21.20 21.98
C GLN A 181 -9.64 20.69 23.39
N PRO A 182 -9.86 21.59 24.38
CA PRO A 182 -10.19 21.19 25.75
C PRO A 182 -11.45 20.33 25.86
N TRP A 183 -12.43 20.55 24.98
CA TRP A 183 -13.65 19.73 24.96
C TRP A 183 -13.40 18.33 24.39
N VAL A 184 -12.44 18.15 23.48
CA VAL A 184 -12.05 16.84 22.93
C VAL A 184 -11.30 16.03 23.98
N GLU A 185 -10.42 16.67 24.76
CA GLU A 185 -9.78 16.03 25.90
C GLU A 185 -10.80 15.62 26.96
N ALA A 186 -11.72 16.53 27.32
CA ALA A 186 -12.81 16.23 28.25
C ALA A 186 -13.71 15.10 27.74
N TRP A 187 -14.02 15.08 26.45
CA TRP A 187 -14.78 14.01 25.80
C TRP A 187 -14.06 12.66 25.87
N ASN A 188 -12.79 12.64 25.49
CA ASN A 188 -11.95 11.45 25.47
C ASN A 188 -11.52 10.98 26.87
N SER A 189 -11.73 11.79 27.92
CA SER A 189 -11.53 11.34 29.31
C SER A 189 -12.50 10.22 29.69
N ASN A 190 -13.66 10.14 29.05
CA ASN A 190 -14.57 9.02 29.20
C ASN A 190 -14.13 7.87 28.30
N MET A 191 -13.83 6.71 28.91
CA MET A 191 -13.35 5.52 28.19
C MET A 191 -14.28 5.07 27.06
N PHE A 192 -15.59 5.10 27.28
CA PHE A 192 -16.57 4.69 26.27
C PHE A 192 -16.56 5.66 25.08
N LEU A 193 -16.57 6.98 25.35
CA LEU A 193 -16.52 7.99 24.31
C LEU A 193 -15.21 7.95 23.53
N CYS A 194 -14.09 7.74 24.21
CA CYS A 194 -12.78 7.61 23.59
C CYS A 194 -12.67 6.38 22.68
N LEU A 195 -13.23 5.24 23.08
CA LEU A 195 -13.14 4.00 22.30
C LEU A 195 -14.11 3.96 21.13
N PHE A 196 -15.33 4.47 21.28
CA PHE A 196 -16.39 4.31 20.29
C PHE A 196 -16.72 5.59 19.51
N LEU A 197 -16.49 6.76 20.09
CA LEU A 197 -16.95 8.05 19.56
C LEU A 197 -15.83 9.10 19.57
N ASN A 198 -14.59 8.69 19.33
CA ASN A 198 -13.45 9.61 19.30
C ASN A 198 -13.65 10.66 18.19
N PRO A 199 -13.75 11.96 18.50
CA PRO A 199 -14.06 12.99 17.51
C PRO A 199 -13.02 13.07 16.38
N VAL A 200 -11.74 12.89 16.72
CA VAL A 200 -10.63 12.94 15.75
C VAL A 200 -10.76 11.79 14.75
N ILE A 201 -11.00 10.57 15.24
CA ILE A 201 -11.17 9.39 14.39
C ILE A 201 -12.44 9.52 13.53
N LEU A 202 -13.53 10.05 14.08
CA LEU A 202 -14.77 10.27 13.32
C LEU A 202 -14.55 11.21 12.15
N VAL A 203 -13.91 12.36 12.37
CA VAL A 203 -13.61 13.33 11.32
C VAL A 203 -12.63 12.76 10.31
N GLN A 204 -11.56 12.10 10.78
CA GLN A 204 -10.55 11.49 9.92
C GLN A 204 -11.12 10.39 9.02
N SER A 205 -12.04 9.58 9.55
CA SER A 205 -12.65 8.46 8.83
C SER A 205 -13.83 8.87 7.95
N LEU A 206 -14.41 10.06 8.16
CA LEU A 206 -15.59 10.50 7.41
C LEU A 206 -15.39 10.48 5.88
N PRO A 207 -14.27 10.97 5.29
CA PRO A 207 -14.10 10.96 3.84
C PRO A 207 -14.05 9.53 3.26
N ILE A 208 -13.38 8.60 3.94
CA ILE A 208 -13.24 7.22 3.46
C ILE A 208 -14.55 6.45 3.63
N VAL A 209 -15.26 6.63 4.74
CA VAL A 209 -16.58 6.04 4.98
C VAL A 209 -17.59 6.62 3.99
N PHE A 210 -17.55 7.92 3.70
CA PHE A 210 -18.44 8.55 2.74
C PHE A 210 -18.20 8.02 1.32
N LYS A 211 -16.95 7.81 0.90
CA LYS A 211 -16.64 7.12 -0.36
C LYS A 211 -17.20 5.69 -0.37
N GLY A 212 -17.03 4.93 0.71
CA GLY A 212 -17.61 3.59 0.86
C GLY A 212 -19.15 3.59 0.80
N PHE A 213 -19.80 4.59 1.39
CA PHE A 213 -21.24 4.80 1.31
C PHE A 213 -21.70 5.05 -0.14
N LEU A 214 -21.01 5.94 -0.87
CA LEU A 214 -21.30 6.19 -2.29
C LEU A 214 -21.11 4.94 -3.14
N MET A 215 -20.10 4.12 -2.81
CA MET A 215 -19.86 2.84 -3.47
C MET A 215 -21.00 1.83 -3.21
N SER A 216 -21.47 1.73 -1.97
CA SER A 216 -22.62 0.89 -1.63
C SER A 216 -23.89 1.34 -2.37
N LEU A 217 -24.12 2.66 -2.41
CA LEU A 217 -25.24 3.25 -3.14
C LEU A 217 -25.16 2.94 -4.64
N SER A 218 -23.97 3.06 -5.26
CA SER A 218 -23.79 2.77 -6.68
C SER A 218 -24.06 1.30 -7.01
N ILE A 219 -23.67 0.36 -6.13
CA ILE A 219 -23.98 -1.06 -6.31
C ILE A 219 -25.49 -1.28 -6.29
N VAL A 220 -26.20 -0.74 -5.30
CA VAL A 220 -27.66 -0.90 -5.17
C VAL A 220 -28.39 -0.29 -6.37
N LEU A 221 -27.99 0.92 -6.78
CA LEU A 221 -28.60 1.63 -7.91
C LEU A 221 -28.48 0.88 -9.24
N VAL A 222 -27.44 0.06 -9.43
CA VAL A 222 -27.28 -0.76 -10.64
C VAL A 222 -27.88 -2.15 -10.46
N ALA A 223 -27.69 -2.78 -9.30
CA ALA A 223 -28.16 -4.13 -9.03
C ALA A 223 -29.68 -4.25 -9.04
N PHE A 224 -30.41 -3.29 -8.46
CA PHE A 224 -31.88 -3.36 -8.38
C PHE A 224 -32.58 -3.26 -9.73
N PRO A 225 -32.22 -2.33 -10.64
CA PRO A 225 -32.76 -2.30 -12.00
C PRO A 225 -32.56 -3.60 -12.78
N LEU A 226 -31.50 -4.38 -12.47
CA LEU A 226 -31.29 -5.71 -13.06
C LEU A 226 -32.10 -6.79 -12.32
N ALA A 227 -32.17 -6.71 -10.99
CA ALA A 227 -32.85 -7.68 -10.14
C ALA A 227 -34.37 -7.66 -10.28
N ILE A 228 -34.97 -6.49 -10.52
CA ILE A 228 -36.42 -6.31 -10.67
C ILE A 228 -36.98 -7.09 -11.88
N PRO A 229 -36.52 -6.85 -13.12
CA PRO A 229 -37.03 -7.59 -14.27
C PRO A 229 -36.70 -9.08 -14.18
N PHE A 230 -35.52 -9.42 -13.66
CA PHE A 230 -35.13 -10.82 -13.49
C PHE A 230 -35.98 -11.56 -12.44
N GLY A 231 -36.20 -10.93 -11.29
CA GLY A 231 -37.08 -11.44 -10.24
C GLY A 231 -38.54 -11.53 -10.71
N PHE A 232 -39.01 -10.56 -11.49
CA PHE A 232 -40.33 -10.60 -12.09
C PHE A 232 -40.48 -11.77 -13.08
N ALA A 233 -39.51 -11.97 -13.96
CA ALA A 233 -39.49 -13.11 -14.88
C ALA A 233 -39.49 -14.46 -14.13
N LEU A 234 -38.68 -14.60 -13.07
CA LEU A 234 -38.68 -15.79 -12.21
C LEU A 234 -40.03 -16.01 -11.52
N SER A 235 -40.71 -14.96 -11.10
CA SER A 235 -42.06 -15.04 -10.52
C SER A 235 -43.07 -15.59 -11.52
N LEU A 236 -43.04 -15.10 -12.76
CA LEU A 236 -43.89 -15.62 -13.84
C LEU A 236 -43.60 -17.10 -14.14
N MET A 237 -42.32 -17.51 -14.14
CA MET A 237 -41.94 -18.92 -14.27
C MET A 237 -42.48 -19.77 -13.11
N ARG A 238 -42.48 -19.26 -11.87
CA ARG A 238 -43.02 -19.95 -10.68
C ARG A 238 -44.53 -20.19 -10.73
N ILE A 239 -45.30 -19.27 -11.33
CA ILE A 239 -46.75 -19.41 -11.48
C ILE A 239 -47.18 -20.10 -12.78
N SER A 240 -46.23 -20.34 -13.70
CA SER A 240 -46.49 -20.96 -14.99
C SER A 240 -47.11 -22.36 -14.86
N LYS A 241 -47.95 -22.73 -15.84
CA LYS A 241 -48.51 -24.09 -15.99
C LYS A 241 -47.43 -25.12 -16.33
N SER A 242 -46.33 -24.71 -16.97
CA SER A 242 -45.23 -25.61 -17.32
C SER A 242 -44.48 -26.09 -16.08
N ARG A 243 -44.40 -27.41 -15.91
CA ARG A 243 -43.68 -28.03 -14.79
C ARG A 243 -42.17 -27.73 -14.83
N ILE A 244 -41.60 -27.62 -16.03
CA ILE A 244 -40.15 -27.39 -16.23
C ILE A 244 -39.78 -25.99 -15.74
N LEU A 245 -40.50 -24.95 -16.21
CA LEU A 245 -40.21 -23.56 -15.83
C LEU A 245 -40.38 -23.35 -14.32
N ARG A 246 -41.42 -23.94 -13.75
CA ARG A 246 -41.68 -23.89 -12.30
C ARG A 246 -40.57 -24.54 -11.50
N CYS A 247 -40.05 -25.68 -11.98
CA CYS A 247 -38.95 -26.39 -11.34
C CYS A 247 -37.65 -25.58 -11.38
N LEU A 248 -37.25 -25.08 -12.57
CA LEU A 248 -36.02 -24.30 -12.74
C LEU A 248 -35.99 -23.05 -11.85
N ALA A 249 -37.05 -22.24 -11.91
CA ALA A 249 -37.16 -21.06 -11.06
C ALA A 249 -37.23 -21.44 -9.57
N GLY A 250 -37.88 -22.57 -9.25
CA GLY A 250 -37.92 -23.10 -7.89
C GLY A 250 -36.55 -23.47 -7.33
N ILE A 251 -35.73 -24.18 -8.11
CA ILE A 251 -34.37 -24.56 -7.72
C ILE A 251 -33.52 -23.31 -7.47
N TYR A 252 -33.51 -22.38 -8.43
CA TYR A 252 -32.77 -21.11 -8.29
C TYR A 252 -33.16 -20.35 -7.01
N VAL A 253 -34.45 -20.09 -6.83
CA VAL A 253 -34.95 -19.32 -5.68
C VAL A 253 -34.65 -20.03 -4.36
N ASN A 254 -34.83 -21.35 -4.30
CA ASN A 254 -34.58 -22.13 -3.10
C ASN A 254 -33.10 -22.15 -2.72
N ILE A 255 -32.19 -22.28 -3.70
CA ILE A 255 -30.73 -22.25 -3.45
C ILE A 255 -30.31 -20.86 -2.98
N ILE A 256 -30.69 -19.81 -3.70
CA ILE A 256 -30.24 -18.45 -3.41
C ILE A 256 -30.81 -17.95 -2.07
N ARG A 257 -32.07 -18.27 -1.73
CA ARG A 257 -32.65 -17.88 -0.42
C ARG A 257 -32.26 -18.83 0.71
N GLY A 258 -31.88 -20.07 0.37
CA GLY A 258 -31.44 -21.09 1.33
C GLY A 258 -29.95 -21.02 1.67
N THR A 259 -29.18 -20.22 0.94
CA THR A 259 -27.74 -20.01 1.20
C THR A 259 -27.49 -18.62 1.80
N PRO A 260 -26.59 -18.50 2.79
CA PRO A 260 -26.24 -17.19 3.34
C PRO A 260 -25.69 -16.26 2.25
N ALA A 261 -26.17 -15.01 2.22
CA ALA A 261 -25.65 -14.01 1.26
C ALA A 261 -24.14 -13.81 1.40
N PHE A 262 -23.61 -13.87 2.63
CA PHE A 262 -22.18 -13.84 2.89
C PHE A 262 -21.43 -14.97 2.17
N LEU A 263 -21.99 -16.19 2.13
CA LEU A 263 -21.38 -17.31 1.42
C LEU A 263 -21.39 -17.08 -0.11
N GLN A 264 -22.45 -16.48 -0.65
CA GLN A 264 -22.53 -16.12 -2.07
C GLN A 264 -21.44 -15.11 -2.44
N ILE A 265 -21.26 -14.07 -1.62
CA ILE A 265 -20.17 -13.09 -1.77
C ILE A 265 -18.82 -13.81 -1.68
N TYR A 266 -18.62 -14.68 -0.68
CA TYR A 266 -17.36 -15.39 -0.51
C TYR A 266 -16.98 -16.26 -1.72
N ILE A 267 -17.93 -17.05 -2.24
CA ILE A 267 -17.72 -17.87 -3.43
C ILE A 267 -17.44 -16.99 -4.65
N ALA A 268 -18.13 -15.85 -4.78
CA ALA A 268 -17.88 -14.92 -5.88
C ALA A 268 -16.48 -14.32 -5.82
N PHE A 269 -16.09 -13.72 -4.69
CA PHE A 269 -14.84 -12.95 -4.58
C PHE A 269 -13.60 -13.81 -4.39
N PHE A 270 -13.74 -15.01 -3.82
CA PHE A 270 -12.60 -15.91 -3.58
C PHE A 270 -12.68 -17.19 -4.42
N GLY A 271 -13.86 -17.75 -4.62
CA GLY A 271 -14.05 -19.00 -5.38
C GLY A 271 -13.86 -18.86 -6.89
N LEU A 272 -14.45 -17.83 -7.52
CA LEU A 272 -14.29 -17.61 -8.98
C LEU A 272 -12.84 -17.36 -9.40
N PRO A 273 -12.06 -16.52 -8.70
CA PRO A 273 -10.64 -16.33 -9.02
C PRO A 273 -9.83 -17.63 -8.93
N LEU A 274 -10.13 -18.50 -7.96
CA LEU A 274 -9.51 -19.83 -7.87
C LEU A 274 -9.88 -20.74 -9.06
N ALA A 275 -11.06 -20.56 -9.64
CA ALA A 275 -11.49 -21.22 -10.87
C ALA A 275 -10.91 -20.57 -12.15
N GLY A 276 -10.06 -19.53 -12.02
CA GLY A 276 -9.45 -18.83 -13.14
C GLY A 276 -10.32 -17.72 -13.77
N VAL A 277 -11.50 -17.45 -13.20
CA VAL A 277 -12.41 -16.41 -13.69
C VAL A 277 -12.14 -15.12 -12.92
N LYS A 278 -11.60 -14.11 -13.61
CA LYS A 278 -11.35 -12.77 -13.06
C LYS A 278 -12.41 -11.81 -13.58
N VAL A 279 -13.22 -11.29 -12.67
CA VAL A 279 -14.22 -10.26 -12.93
C VAL A 279 -13.85 -9.06 -12.09
N ASP A 280 -14.12 -7.86 -12.60
CA ASP A 280 -13.98 -6.63 -11.83
C ASP A 280 -14.83 -6.67 -10.54
N ASP A 281 -14.26 -6.23 -9.42
CA ASP A 281 -14.86 -6.34 -8.08
C ASP A 281 -16.20 -5.62 -7.99
N TYR A 282 -16.35 -4.46 -8.65
CA TYR A 282 -17.60 -3.74 -8.66
C TYR A 282 -18.68 -4.51 -9.43
N VAL A 283 -18.35 -4.98 -10.64
CA VAL A 283 -19.26 -5.77 -11.46
C VAL A 283 -19.70 -7.05 -10.73
N LEU A 284 -18.75 -7.73 -10.08
CA LEU A 284 -19.02 -8.93 -9.31
C LEU A 284 -19.94 -8.65 -8.12
N GLY A 285 -19.71 -7.55 -7.39
CA GLY A 285 -20.60 -7.09 -6.33
C GLY A 285 -22.02 -6.81 -6.82
N VAL A 286 -22.16 -6.15 -7.97
CA VAL A 286 -23.46 -5.91 -8.62
C VAL A 286 -24.17 -7.22 -8.99
N ILE A 287 -23.46 -8.18 -9.57
CA ILE A 287 -24.02 -9.48 -9.97
C ILE A 287 -24.52 -10.25 -8.75
N VAL A 288 -23.70 -10.37 -7.71
CA VAL A 288 -24.07 -11.10 -6.49
C VAL A 288 -25.29 -10.44 -5.84
N MET A 289 -25.29 -9.12 -5.74
CA MET A 289 -26.42 -8.37 -5.17
C MET A 289 -27.69 -8.51 -6.01
N ALA A 290 -27.58 -8.47 -7.34
CA ALA A 290 -28.70 -8.63 -8.25
C ALA A 290 -29.29 -10.06 -8.20
N MET A 291 -28.42 -11.07 -8.20
CA MET A 291 -28.82 -12.48 -8.06
C MET A 291 -29.55 -12.72 -6.74
N ASN A 292 -28.97 -12.27 -5.62
CA ASN A 292 -29.59 -12.42 -4.31
C ASN A 292 -30.96 -11.72 -4.28
N SER A 293 -30.99 -10.44 -4.64
CA SER A 293 -32.21 -9.61 -4.61
C SER A 293 -33.32 -10.16 -5.52
N SER A 294 -32.97 -10.66 -6.71
CA SER A 294 -33.95 -11.21 -7.66
C SER A 294 -34.71 -12.42 -7.12
N ALA A 295 -34.08 -13.26 -6.29
CA ALA A 295 -34.73 -14.42 -5.69
C ALA A 295 -35.76 -14.01 -4.63
N TYR A 296 -35.47 -12.96 -3.85
CA TYR A 296 -36.43 -12.38 -2.91
C TYR A 296 -37.56 -11.65 -3.65
N LEU A 297 -37.23 -10.85 -4.66
CA LEU A 297 -38.21 -10.16 -5.50
C LEU A 297 -39.15 -11.13 -6.21
N CYS A 298 -38.65 -12.27 -6.69
CA CYS A 298 -39.48 -13.34 -7.25
C CYS A 298 -40.61 -13.75 -6.30
N GLU A 299 -40.30 -13.94 -5.02
CA GLU A 299 -41.31 -14.38 -4.04
C GLU A 299 -42.24 -13.23 -3.61
N ILE A 300 -41.74 -12.00 -3.55
CA ILE A 300 -42.56 -10.80 -3.33
C ILE A 300 -43.58 -10.65 -4.47
N PHE A 301 -43.14 -10.70 -5.73
CA PHE A 301 -44.02 -10.62 -6.88
C PHE A 301 -45.01 -11.78 -6.92
N ARG A 302 -44.54 -13.02 -6.66
CA ARG A 302 -45.41 -14.20 -6.64
C ARG A 302 -46.49 -14.07 -5.58
N ALA A 303 -46.14 -13.64 -4.38
CA ALA A 303 -47.08 -13.40 -3.29
C ALA A 303 -48.05 -12.26 -3.62
N GLY A 304 -47.57 -11.17 -4.22
CA GLY A 304 -48.40 -10.05 -4.67
C GLY A 304 -49.39 -10.43 -5.77
N ILE A 305 -49.02 -11.32 -6.69
CA ILE A 305 -49.95 -11.85 -7.71
C ILE A 305 -50.98 -12.77 -7.06
N GLN A 306 -50.56 -13.62 -6.12
CA GLN A 306 -51.45 -14.59 -5.46
C GLN A 306 -52.37 -13.97 -4.41
N SER A 307 -52.08 -12.77 -3.91
CA SER A 307 -52.94 -12.08 -2.95
C SER A 307 -54.21 -11.49 -3.60
N ILE A 308 -54.27 -11.42 -4.93
CA ILE A 308 -55.43 -10.93 -5.67
C ILE A 308 -56.60 -11.93 -5.50
N PRO A 309 -57.79 -11.50 -5.04
CA PRO A 309 -58.94 -12.38 -4.87
C PRO A 309 -59.34 -13.09 -6.16
N LYS A 310 -59.63 -14.40 -6.06
CA LYS A 310 -60.04 -15.23 -7.21
C LYS A 310 -61.25 -14.66 -7.97
N GLY A 311 -62.16 -13.98 -7.26
CA GLY A 311 -63.34 -13.34 -7.85
C GLY A 311 -63.01 -12.32 -8.93
N GLN A 312 -61.85 -11.65 -8.86
CA GLN A 312 -61.41 -10.72 -9.92
C GLN A 312 -61.10 -11.46 -11.23
N ASN A 313 -60.40 -12.59 -11.14
CA ASN A 313 -60.12 -13.45 -12.29
C ASN A 313 -61.38 -14.15 -12.83
N GLU A 314 -62.36 -14.44 -11.98
CA GLU A 314 -63.65 -15.02 -12.38
C GLU A 314 -64.55 -14.00 -13.09
N ALA A 315 -64.59 -12.75 -12.60
CA ALA A 315 -65.32 -11.66 -13.23
C ALA A 315 -64.73 -11.32 -14.61
N ALA A 316 -63.40 -11.18 -14.72
CA ALA A 316 -62.74 -10.89 -15.99
C ALA A 316 -63.01 -11.98 -17.06
N ARG A 317 -62.92 -13.26 -16.67
CA ARG A 317 -63.27 -14.38 -17.57
C ARG A 317 -64.75 -14.41 -17.95
N SER A 318 -65.64 -14.04 -17.03
CA SER A 318 -67.09 -13.91 -17.31
C SER A 318 -67.40 -12.80 -18.31
N LEU A 319 -66.56 -11.76 -18.37
CA LEU A 319 -66.64 -10.69 -19.37
C LEU A 319 -65.94 -11.03 -20.71
N GLY A 320 -65.48 -12.28 -20.89
CA GLY A 320 -64.83 -12.74 -22.12
C GLY A 320 -63.36 -12.37 -22.26
N MET A 321 -62.70 -11.89 -21.19
CA MET A 321 -61.25 -11.64 -21.20
C MET A 321 -60.48 -12.96 -21.10
N ASN A 322 -59.50 -13.14 -21.98
CA ASN A 322 -58.60 -14.30 -21.98
C ASN A 322 -57.37 -14.07 -21.09
N ALA A 323 -56.80 -15.16 -20.57
CA ALA A 323 -55.58 -15.17 -19.75
C ALA A 323 -54.30 -15.23 -20.60
#